data_AF-A0A358HRJ0-F1
#
_entry.id   AF-A0A358HRJ0-F1
#
_cell.length_a   1.000
_cell.length_b   1.000
_cell.length_c   1.000
_cell.angle_alpha   90.00
_cell.angle_beta   90.00
_cell.angle_gamma   90.00
#
_symmetry.space_group_name_H-M   'P 1'
#
loop_
_entity.id
_entity.type
_entity.pdbx_description
1 polymer ?
#
loop_
_entity_poly.entity_id
_entity_poly.type
_entity_poly.pdbx_seq_one_letter_code
_entity_poly.pdbx_strand_id
1 'polypeptide(L)'
;GKASILNIPSIGIMDAAMVCEAMGEMTYGDKGNMTQEEIDKTIAIMIEAKNAGQFRAFWKSFDESVNLMASGEVVIQSMWSPAVAAVRSKGIACKYQPLKEGYRAWGGGIGLAKHLSGLELEAAYEYIDWYLSGWVGAYLNRQGYYSAAPETAKKFMSEDEWGFWMEGKAAEGDILSPEGKVMEKAGAVRDGGSYEERMGSVACWNSVMDENKHMIRKWNEFVAA
;
A
#
# COMPACT_ATOMS: atom_id res chain seq x y z
N GLY A 1 -1.10 -10.16 -20.82
CA GLY A 1 0.27 -9.88 -20.37
C GLY A 1 0.59 -10.49 -19.03
N LYS A 2 1.48 -9.85 -18.28
CA LYS A 2 2.07 -10.34 -17.01
C LYS A 2 2.12 -9.28 -15.91
N ALA A 3 1.51 -8.12 -16.15
CA ALA A 3 1.36 -7.05 -15.16
C ALA A 3 -0.08 -6.98 -14.63
N SER A 4 -0.25 -6.38 -13.44
CA SER A 4 -1.55 -5.96 -12.91
C SER A 4 -1.41 -4.62 -12.16
N ILE A 5 -2.51 -3.91 -11.98
CA ILE A 5 -2.57 -2.68 -11.19
C ILE A 5 -3.89 -2.66 -10.39
N LEU A 6 -3.87 -1.97 -9.25
CA LEU A 6 -5.04 -1.79 -8.39
C LEU A 6 -6.18 -1.11 -9.14
N ASN A 7 -7.36 -1.70 -9.08
CA ASN A 7 -8.60 -1.27 -9.73
C ASN A 7 -9.58 -0.60 -8.75
N ILE A 8 -9.04 0.23 -7.86
CA ILE A 8 -9.80 1.23 -7.12
C ILE A 8 -9.44 2.56 -7.77
N PRO A 9 -10.34 3.21 -8.54
CA PRO A 9 -9.98 4.34 -9.41
C PRO A 9 -9.16 5.43 -8.71
N SER A 10 -9.62 5.87 -7.53
CA SER A 10 -8.99 6.93 -6.73
C SER A 10 -7.62 6.57 -6.15
N ILE A 11 -7.18 5.31 -6.28
CA ILE A 11 -5.89 4.83 -5.80
C ILE A 11 -5.03 4.38 -6.99
N GLY A 12 -5.59 3.58 -7.90
CA GLY A 12 -4.90 3.03 -9.06
C GLY A 12 -4.39 4.09 -10.02
N ILE A 13 -5.09 5.23 -10.15
CA ILE A 13 -4.64 6.32 -11.02
C ILE A 13 -3.29 6.91 -10.56
N MET A 14 -3.03 6.95 -9.25
CA MET A 14 -1.76 7.44 -8.73
C MET A 14 -0.62 6.45 -9.02
N ASP A 15 -0.88 5.14 -8.91
CA ASP A 15 0.07 4.11 -9.33
C ASP A 15 0.39 4.25 -10.84
N ALA A 16 -0.62 4.53 -11.67
CA ALA A 16 -0.46 4.75 -13.11
C ALA A 16 0.34 6.03 -13.42
N ALA A 17 0.10 7.12 -12.69
CA ALA A 17 0.86 8.36 -12.84
C ALA A 17 2.32 8.20 -12.45
N MET A 18 2.61 7.45 -11.39
CA MET A 18 3.99 7.11 -11.02
C MET A 18 4.70 6.36 -12.16
N VAL A 19 4.01 5.45 -12.85
CA VAL A 19 4.56 4.75 -14.02
C VAL A 19 4.82 5.72 -15.18
N CYS A 20 3.85 6.58 -15.51
CA CYS A 20 3.98 7.55 -16.60
C CYS A 20 5.13 8.54 -16.36
N GLU A 21 5.30 9.01 -15.12
CA GLU A 21 6.41 9.87 -14.74
C GLU A 21 7.76 9.13 -14.78
N ALA A 22 7.80 7.89 -14.31
CA ALA A 22 8.99 7.05 -14.36
C ALA A 22 9.52 6.82 -15.78
N MET A 23 8.59 6.73 -16.74
CA MET A 23 8.84 6.60 -18.17
C MET A 23 9.24 7.93 -18.84
N GLY A 24 9.01 9.07 -18.18
CA GLY A 24 9.27 10.40 -18.74
C GLY A 24 8.19 10.90 -19.71
N GLU A 25 7.01 10.26 -19.74
CA GLU A 25 5.91 10.64 -20.62
C GLU A 25 5.20 11.92 -20.16
N MET A 26 5.21 12.18 -18.84
CA MET A 26 4.54 13.32 -18.24
C MET A 26 5.11 13.63 -16.86
N THR A 27 5.08 14.92 -16.50
CA THR A 27 5.31 15.39 -15.14
C THR A 27 3.99 15.85 -14.54
N TYR A 28 3.81 15.63 -13.24
CA TYR A 28 2.58 16.01 -12.55
C TYR A 28 2.83 17.14 -11.56
N GLY A 29 1.90 18.10 -11.51
CA GLY A 29 1.92 19.13 -10.46
C GLY A 29 1.64 18.53 -9.07
N ASP A 30 0.55 17.77 -8.97
CA ASP A 30 0.18 17.00 -7.78
C ASP A 30 -0.47 15.67 -8.22
N LYS A 31 0.23 14.55 -8.02
CA LYS A 31 -0.31 13.22 -8.39
C LYS A 31 -1.51 12.83 -7.53
N GLY A 32 -1.64 13.40 -6.33
CA GLY A 32 -2.81 13.24 -5.47
C GLY A 32 -4.01 14.06 -5.94
N ASN A 33 -3.79 15.13 -6.72
CA ASN A 33 -4.84 16.01 -7.22
C ASN A 33 -4.59 16.41 -8.69
N MET A 34 -4.71 15.42 -9.58
CA MET A 34 -4.48 15.63 -11.01
C MET A 34 -5.56 16.49 -11.66
N THR A 35 -5.15 17.30 -12.62
CA THR A 35 -6.03 18.02 -13.55
C THR A 35 -6.68 17.06 -14.55
N GLN A 36 -7.75 17.48 -15.23
CA GLN A 36 -8.37 16.66 -16.29
C GLN A 36 -7.37 16.30 -17.40
N GLU A 37 -6.48 17.22 -17.79
CA GLU A 37 -5.49 16.96 -18.84
C GLU A 37 -4.48 15.88 -18.43
N GLU A 38 -3.98 15.93 -17.19
CA GLU A 38 -3.10 14.89 -16.64
C GLU A 38 -3.82 13.55 -16.56
N ILE A 39 -5.09 13.53 -16.15
CA ILE A 39 -5.91 12.30 -16.10
C ILE A 39 -6.09 11.72 -17.51
N ASP A 40 -6.51 12.53 -18.48
CA ASP A 40 -6.79 12.09 -19.85
C ASP A 40 -5.54 11.47 -20.49
N LYS A 41 -4.38 12.13 -20.35
CA LYS A 41 -3.10 11.62 -20.87
C LYS A 41 -2.67 10.33 -20.16
N THR A 42 -2.77 10.28 -18.83
CA THR A 42 -2.44 9.07 -18.04
C THR A 42 -3.27 7.89 -18.53
N ILE A 43 -4.57 8.08 -18.70
CA ILE A 43 -5.49 7.02 -19.11
C ILE A 43 -5.24 6.59 -20.56
N ALA A 44 -4.92 7.52 -21.46
CA ALA A 44 -4.55 7.18 -22.83
C ALA A 44 -3.33 6.24 -22.87
N ILE A 45 -2.25 6.57 -22.15
CA ILE A 45 -1.04 5.75 -22.04
C ILE A 45 -1.37 4.36 -21.48
N MET A 46 -2.21 4.29 -20.45
CA MET A 46 -2.60 3.01 -19.84
C MET A 46 -3.45 2.15 -20.79
N ILE A 47 -4.34 2.76 -21.58
CA ILE A 47 -5.11 2.06 -22.63
C ILE A 47 -4.17 1.52 -23.71
N GLU A 48 -3.19 2.31 -24.16
CA GLU A 48 -2.19 1.86 -25.13
C GLU A 48 -1.41 0.64 -24.61
N ALA A 49 -0.93 0.70 -23.37
CA ALA A 49 -0.26 -0.43 -22.73
C ALA A 49 -1.15 -1.68 -22.62
N LYS A 50 -2.44 -1.49 -22.34
CA LYS A 50 -3.43 -2.59 -22.29
C LYS A 50 -3.64 -3.22 -23.67
N ASN A 51 -3.83 -2.41 -24.70
CA ASN A 51 -3.99 -2.86 -26.09
C ASN A 51 -2.72 -3.55 -26.63
N ALA A 52 -1.54 -3.12 -26.15
CA ALA A 52 -0.27 -3.81 -26.39
C ALA A 52 -0.12 -5.13 -25.61
N GLY A 53 -1.12 -5.51 -24.81
CA GLY A 53 -1.19 -6.79 -24.11
C GLY A 53 -0.41 -6.85 -22.80
N GLN A 54 -0.02 -5.72 -22.19
CA GLN A 54 0.79 -5.67 -20.96
C GLN A 54 0.08 -6.30 -19.75
N PHE A 55 -1.22 -6.02 -19.57
CA PHE A 55 -1.96 -6.43 -18.38
C PHE A 55 -2.51 -7.86 -18.50
N ARG A 56 -2.52 -8.59 -17.37
CA ARG A 56 -3.16 -9.90 -17.22
C ARG A 56 -4.56 -9.76 -16.62
N ALA A 57 -4.68 -8.91 -15.61
CA ALA A 57 -5.85 -8.66 -14.80
C ALA A 57 -5.68 -7.33 -14.06
N PHE A 58 -6.74 -6.88 -13.38
CA PHE A 58 -6.74 -5.75 -12.46
C PHE A 58 -7.45 -6.17 -11.18
N TRP A 59 -6.86 -5.93 -10.01
CA TRP A 59 -7.38 -6.43 -8.72
C TRP A 59 -8.07 -5.34 -7.92
N LYS A 60 -9.10 -5.69 -7.13
CA LYS A 60 -9.85 -4.77 -6.26
C LYS A 60 -9.75 -5.13 -4.78
N SER A 61 -9.39 -6.36 -4.48
CA SER A 61 -9.30 -6.89 -3.12
C SER A 61 -7.89 -7.34 -2.78
N PHE A 62 -7.62 -7.40 -1.48
CA PHE A 62 -6.39 -7.96 -0.92
C PHE A 62 -6.14 -9.38 -1.49
N ASP A 63 -7.13 -10.26 -1.39
CA ASP A 63 -7.00 -11.66 -1.80
C ASP A 63 -6.74 -11.82 -3.30
N GLU A 64 -7.39 -11.01 -4.15
CA GLU A 64 -7.11 -11.00 -5.59
C GLU A 64 -5.63 -10.65 -5.87
N SER A 65 -5.10 -9.62 -5.22
CA SER A 65 -3.70 -9.23 -5.40
C SER A 65 -2.73 -10.33 -4.97
N VAL A 66 -3.00 -11.01 -3.85
CA VAL A 66 -2.20 -12.13 -3.34
C VAL A 66 -2.26 -13.30 -4.32
N ASN A 67 -3.46 -13.66 -4.78
CA ASN A 67 -3.67 -14.81 -5.66
C ASN A 67 -2.96 -14.62 -7.01
N LEU A 68 -3.07 -13.44 -7.63
CA LEU A 68 -2.41 -13.14 -8.90
C LEU A 68 -0.88 -13.31 -8.84
N MET A 69 -0.26 -12.84 -7.74
CA MET A 69 1.18 -12.96 -7.55
C MET A 69 1.57 -14.40 -7.17
N ALA A 70 0.85 -15.01 -6.23
CA ALA A 70 1.16 -16.36 -5.74
C ALA A 70 0.99 -17.44 -6.82
N SER A 71 0.06 -17.27 -7.76
CA SER A 71 -0.14 -18.19 -8.88
C SER A 71 0.88 -18.01 -10.01
N GLY A 72 1.65 -16.92 -10.02
CA GLY A 72 2.53 -16.56 -11.15
C GLY A 72 1.78 -16.08 -12.40
N GLU A 73 0.48 -15.79 -12.28
CA GLU A 73 -0.30 -15.17 -13.36
C GLU A 73 0.24 -13.78 -13.71
N VAL A 74 0.72 -13.04 -12.71
CA VAL A 74 1.50 -11.81 -12.88
C VAL A 74 2.87 -11.94 -12.24
N VAL A 75 3.84 -11.18 -12.76
CA VAL A 75 5.21 -11.09 -12.21
C VAL A 75 5.52 -9.70 -11.64
N ILE A 76 4.67 -8.72 -11.95
CA ILE A 76 4.77 -7.35 -11.45
C ILE A 76 3.37 -6.78 -11.26
N GLN A 77 3.13 -6.10 -10.15
CA GLN A 77 1.92 -5.32 -9.92
C GLN A 77 2.09 -4.35 -8.77
N SER A 78 1.26 -3.30 -8.73
CA SER A 78 1.08 -2.56 -7.49
C SER A 78 0.41 -3.46 -6.45
N MET A 79 0.89 -3.41 -5.22
CA MET A 79 0.39 -4.21 -4.09
C MET A 79 0.55 -3.44 -2.79
N TRP A 80 -0.30 -3.75 -1.81
CA TRP A 80 -0.11 -3.30 -0.44
C TRP A 80 0.94 -4.16 0.27
N SER A 81 1.70 -3.57 1.19
CA SER A 81 2.73 -4.27 1.96
C SER A 81 2.24 -5.59 2.62
N PRO A 82 1.05 -5.65 3.24
CA PRO A 82 0.55 -6.91 3.80
C PRO A 82 0.31 -8.01 2.77
N ALA A 83 -0.03 -7.64 1.53
CA ALA A 83 -0.26 -8.63 0.48
C ALA A 83 1.06 -9.29 0.07
N VAL A 84 2.16 -8.51 0.03
CA VAL A 84 3.51 -9.05 -0.17
C VAL A 84 3.93 -9.94 1.00
N ALA A 85 3.71 -9.50 2.24
CA ALA A 85 3.96 -10.30 3.44
C ALA A 85 3.19 -11.64 3.41
N ALA A 86 1.93 -11.63 2.97
CA ALA A 86 1.12 -12.83 2.83
C ALA A 86 1.62 -13.79 1.73
N VAL A 87 2.11 -13.27 0.60
CA VAL A 87 2.77 -14.09 -0.44
C VAL A 87 4.05 -14.73 0.10
N ARG A 88 4.89 -13.97 0.81
CA ARG A 88 6.12 -14.47 1.43
C ARG A 88 5.86 -15.54 2.48
N SER A 89 4.82 -15.36 3.29
CA SER A 89 4.38 -16.33 4.31
C SER A 89 3.85 -17.64 3.70
N LYS A 90 3.65 -17.71 2.37
CA LYS A 90 3.38 -18.95 1.61
C LYS A 90 4.67 -19.59 1.08
N GLY A 91 5.85 -19.06 1.40
CA GLY A 91 7.15 -19.52 0.90
C GLY A 91 7.48 -19.05 -0.52
N ILE A 92 6.76 -18.04 -1.03
CA ILE A 92 6.93 -17.54 -2.40
C ILE A 92 7.77 -16.27 -2.37
N ALA A 93 8.86 -16.24 -3.13
CA ALA A 93 9.69 -15.05 -3.25
C ALA A 93 8.89 -13.92 -3.92
N CYS A 94 8.72 -12.80 -3.21
CA CYS A 94 8.02 -11.63 -3.69
C CYS A 94 8.74 -10.39 -3.15
N LYS A 95 9.25 -9.52 -4.02
CA LYS A 95 9.98 -8.31 -3.61
C LYS A 95 9.06 -7.10 -3.62
N TYR A 96 9.04 -6.32 -2.53
CA TYR A 96 8.32 -5.05 -2.49
C TYR A 96 9.24 -3.92 -2.95
N GLN A 97 9.41 -3.81 -4.27
CA GLN A 97 10.45 -2.99 -4.86
C GLN A 97 10.28 -1.48 -4.53
N PRO A 98 11.27 -0.82 -3.90
CA PRO A 98 11.32 0.64 -3.82
C PRO A 98 11.37 1.27 -5.21
N LEU A 99 10.59 2.34 -5.44
CA LEU A 99 10.61 3.11 -6.68
C LEU A 99 11.56 4.32 -6.54
N LYS A 100 12.21 4.72 -7.64
CA LYS A 100 13.18 5.82 -7.64
C LYS A 100 12.52 7.18 -7.38
N GLU A 101 11.24 7.31 -7.74
CA GLU A 101 10.41 8.50 -7.60
C GLU A 101 9.79 8.62 -6.21
N GLY A 102 9.88 7.56 -5.39
CA GLY A 102 9.21 7.46 -4.10
C GLY A 102 7.92 6.65 -4.14
N TYR A 103 7.16 6.69 -3.05
CA TYR A 103 5.98 5.84 -2.84
C TYR A 103 4.68 6.62 -2.85
N ARG A 104 3.61 5.95 -3.28
CA ARG A 104 2.26 6.33 -2.90
C ARG A 104 2.00 5.92 -1.45
N ALA A 105 1.73 6.89 -0.59
CA ALA A 105 1.32 6.66 0.79
C ALA A 105 -0.18 6.88 0.98
N TRP A 106 -0.69 6.34 2.08
CA TRP A 106 -2.06 6.56 2.51
C TRP A 106 -2.10 6.49 4.03
N GLY A 107 -3.04 7.22 4.61
CA GLY A 107 -3.29 7.22 6.05
C GLY A 107 -4.77 6.96 6.31
N GLY A 108 -5.06 6.30 7.42
CA GLY A 108 -6.40 6.09 7.93
C GLY A 108 -6.45 6.42 9.42
N GLY A 109 -7.62 6.80 9.90
CA GLY A 109 -7.84 7.11 11.31
C GLY A 109 -9.24 6.70 11.74
N ILE A 110 -9.43 6.60 13.05
CA ILE A 110 -10.73 6.37 13.65
C ILE A 110 -11.36 7.74 13.90
N GLY A 111 -12.51 8.00 13.27
CA GLY A 111 -13.29 9.22 13.48
C GLY A 111 -14.53 8.92 14.31
N LEU A 112 -14.87 9.84 15.23
CA LEU A 112 -16.10 9.76 16.00
C LEU A 112 -17.25 10.45 15.25
N ALA A 113 -18.40 9.80 15.16
CA ALA A 113 -19.59 10.43 14.60
C ALA A 113 -20.10 11.52 15.56
N LYS A 114 -20.41 12.71 15.02
CA LYS A 114 -20.76 13.91 15.81
C LYS A 114 -21.94 13.72 16.77
N HIS A 115 -22.85 12.80 16.48
CA HIS A 115 -24.08 12.59 17.25
C HIS A 115 -23.92 11.60 18.40
N LEU A 116 -22.76 10.95 18.54
CA LEU A 116 -22.51 10.02 19.64
C LEU A 116 -22.60 10.77 20.98
N SER A 117 -23.31 10.17 21.93
CA SER A 117 -23.48 10.72 23.28
C SER A 117 -23.70 9.60 24.31
N GLY A 118 -23.52 9.91 25.59
CA GLY A 118 -23.64 8.94 26.68
C GLY A 118 -22.77 7.70 26.46
N LEU A 119 -23.35 6.52 26.72
CA LEU A 119 -22.64 5.23 26.69
C LEU A 119 -22.02 4.90 25.32
N GLU A 120 -22.63 5.33 24.21
CA GLU A 120 -22.09 5.07 22.88
C GLU A 120 -20.78 5.84 22.64
N LEU A 121 -20.70 7.07 23.15
CA LEU A 121 -19.49 7.89 23.07
C LEU A 121 -18.39 7.34 23.97
N GLU A 122 -18.75 6.94 25.20
CA GLU A 122 -17.81 6.31 26.14
C GLU A 122 -17.19 5.04 25.55
N ALA A 123 -18.03 4.13 25.02
CA ALA A 123 -17.56 2.91 24.38
C ALA A 123 -16.65 3.19 23.17
N ALA A 124 -16.94 4.24 22.39
CA ALA A 124 -16.10 4.63 21.26
C ALA A 124 -14.73 5.14 21.71
N TYR A 125 -14.64 5.87 22.82
CA TYR A 125 -13.37 6.27 23.42
C TYR A 125 -12.60 5.08 23.98
N GLU A 126 -13.25 4.18 24.73
CA GLU A 126 -12.61 2.96 25.24
C GLU A 126 -12.02 2.12 24.10
N TYR A 127 -12.72 2.03 22.97
CA TYR A 127 -12.22 1.35 21.79
C TYR A 127 -10.98 2.04 21.20
N ILE A 128 -10.98 3.37 21.08
CA ILE A 128 -9.81 4.12 20.59
C ILE A 128 -8.61 3.95 21.53
N ASP A 129 -8.84 4.03 22.85
CA ASP A 129 -7.82 3.82 23.86
C ASP A 129 -7.21 2.42 23.77
N TRP A 130 -8.06 1.39 23.63
CA TRP A 130 -7.60 0.02 23.40
C TRP A 130 -6.82 -0.10 22.07
N TYR A 131 -7.33 0.48 20.99
CA TYR A 131 -6.70 0.42 19.67
C TYR A 131 -5.29 1.05 19.70
N LEU A 132 -5.11 2.13 20.45
CA LEU A 132 -3.83 2.83 20.59
C LEU A 132 -2.97 2.30 21.75
N SER A 133 -3.47 1.35 22.55
CA SER A 133 -2.76 0.78 23.71
C SER A 133 -1.46 0.05 23.37
N GLY A 134 -1.30 -0.39 22.11
CA GLY A 134 -0.04 -0.90 21.55
C GLY A 134 -0.16 -2.24 20.83
N TRP A 135 -1.01 -3.16 21.33
CA TRP A 135 -1.13 -4.49 20.73
C TRP A 135 -1.54 -4.44 19.26
N VAL A 136 -2.56 -3.63 18.92
CA VAL A 136 -3.00 -3.46 17.53
C VAL A 136 -1.91 -2.84 16.67
N GLY A 137 -1.20 -1.84 17.19
CA GLY A 137 -0.07 -1.22 16.50
C GLY A 137 1.02 -2.22 16.14
N ALA A 138 1.40 -3.10 17.07
CA ALA A 138 2.37 -4.17 16.83
C ALA A 138 1.85 -5.22 15.84
N TYR A 139 0.57 -5.59 15.95
CA TYR A 139 -0.10 -6.49 14.99
C TYR A 139 0.00 -5.95 13.56
N LEU A 140 -0.33 -4.66 13.36
CA LEU A 140 -0.23 -4.01 12.05
C LEU A 140 1.22 -3.89 11.55
N ASN A 141 2.17 -3.69 12.47
CA ASN A 141 3.59 -3.60 12.14
C ASN A 141 4.15 -4.89 11.53
N ARG A 142 3.72 -6.05 12.05
CA ARG A 142 4.05 -7.40 11.52
C ARG A 142 3.57 -7.71 10.10
N GLN A 143 2.89 -6.76 9.45
CA GLN A 143 2.50 -6.83 8.04
C GLN A 143 2.91 -5.58 7.25
N GLY A 144 3.79 -4.77 7.84
CA GLY A 144 4.40 -3.60 7.21
C GLY A 144 3.59 -2.31 7.27
N TYR A 145 2.53 -2.23 8.09
CA TYR A 145 1.82 -0.99 8.39
C TYR A 145 2.36 -0.31 9.63
N TYR A 146 2.14 1.00 9.74
CA TYR A 146 2.67 1.80 10.84
C TYR A 146 1.53 2.36 11.69
N SER A 147 1.65 2.17 13.00
CA SER A 147 0.76 2.79 13.99
C SER A 147 1.04 4.28 14.08
N ALA A 148 -0.01 5.09 14.31
CA ALA A 148 0.14 6.49 14.70
C ALA A 148 0.70 6.66 16.14
N ALA A 149 0.72 5.58 16.92
CA ALA A 149 1.34 5.50 18.24
C ALA A 149 2.47 4.45 18.24
N PRO A 150 3.62 4.74 17.61
CA PRO A 150 4.73 3.78 17.51
C PRO A 150 5.30 3.40 18.89
N GLU A 151 5.34 4.33 19.83
CA GLU A 151 5.86 4.11 21.19
C GLU A 151 5.06 3.08 21.99
N THR A 152 3.74 3.00 21.78
CA THR A 152 2.92 1.97 22.43
C THR A 152 3.07 0.64 21.71
N ALA A 153 3.13 0.64 20.38
CA ALA A 153 3.35 -0.55 19.57
C ALA A 153 4.68 -1.25 19.91
N LYS A 154 5.76 -0.47 20.09
CA LYS A 154 7.10 -0.98 20.41
C LYS A 154 7.11 -1.90 21.64
N LYS A 155 6.26 -1.63 22.63
CA LYS A 155 6.16 -2.43 23.87
C LYS A 155 5.62 -3.85 23.64
N PHE A 156 5.00 -4.11 22.49
CA PHE A 156 4.44 -5.40 22.09
C PHE A 156 5.22 -6.07 20.96
N MET A 157 6.42 -5.56 20.67
CA MET A 157 7.33 -6.09 19.65
C MET A 157 8.63 -6.52 20.31
N SER A 158 9.23 -7.59 19.81
CA SER A 158 10.62 -7.91 20.16
C SER A 158 11.58 -6.88 19.55
N GLU A 159 12.81 -6.84 20.05
CA GLU A 159 13.86 -5.98 19.48
C GLU A 159 14.15 -6.30 18.02
N ASP A 160 14.11 -7.59 17.65
CA ASP A 160 14.31 -8.05 16.27
C ASP A 160 13.17 -7.61 15.34
N GLU A 161 11.91 -7.78 15.77
CA GLU A 161 10.75 -7.28 15.02
C GLU A 161 10.84 -5.77 14.81
N TRP A 162 11.16 -5.01 15.86
CA TRP A 162 11.32 -3.56 15.76
C TRP A 162 12.49 -3.18 14.85
N GLY A 163 13.63 -3.85 15.00
CA GLY A 163 14.83 -3.64 14.20
C GLY A 163 14.56 -3.86 12.71
N PHE A 164 13.91 -4.97 12.35
CA PHE A 164 13.55 -5.27 10.97
C PHE A 164 12.52 -4.28 10.42
N TRP A 165 11.41 -4.07 11.12
CA TRP A 165 10.30 -3.31 10.57
C TRP A 165 10.50 -1.80 10.66
N MET A 166 11.00 -1.27 11.77
CA MET A 166 11.10 0.19 11.97
C MET A 166 12.48 0.72 11.63
N GLU A 167 13.54 -0.01 11.99
CA GLU A 167 14.92 0.48 11.83
C GLU A 167 15.59 -0.01 10.53
N GLY A 168 14.93 -0.91 9.77
CA GLY A 168 15.45 -1.44 8.51
C GLY A 168 16.68 -2.36 8.67
N LYS A 169 16.93 -2.86 9.88
CA LYS A 169 18.05 -3.78 10.17
C LYS A 169 17.80 -5.16 9.55
N ALA A 170 18.89 -5.91 9.37
CA ALA A 170 18.78 -7.33 9.04
C ALA A 170 18.14 -8.08 10.20
N ALA A 171 17.19 -8.97 9.90
CA ALA A 171 16.55 -9.82 10.90
C ALA A 171 17.58 -10.72 11.59
N GLU A 172 17.58 -10.78 12.90
CA GLU A 172 18.43 -11.68 13.69
C GLU A 172 17.87 -13.11 13.71
N GLY A 173 16.54 -13.25 13.70
CA GLY A 173 15.80 -14.51 13.64
C GLY A 173 14.76 -14.55 12.51
N ASP A 174 13.82 -15.48 12.63
CA ASP A 174 12.66 -15.53 11.74
C ASP A 174 11.67 -14.42 12.11
N ILE A 175 11.24 -13.63 11.13
CA ILE A 175 10.17 -12.64 11.29
C ILE A 175 8.84 -13.30 10.98
N LEU A 176 7.89 -13.19 11.91
CA LEU A 176 6.58 -13.81 11.79
C LEU A 176 5.53 -12.82 11.27
N SER A 177 4.57 -13.35 10.52
CA SER A 177 3.32 -12.66 10.19
C SER A 177 2.45 -12.49 11.45
N PRO A 178 1.39 -11.67 11.40
CA PRO A 178 0.46 -11.53 12.52
C PRO A 178 -0.19 -12.85 12.98
N GLU A 179 -0.27 -13.85 12.09
CA GLU A 179 -0.79 -15.19 12.37
C GLU A 179 0.28 -16.18 12.87
N GLY A 180 1.51 -15.70 13.12
CA GLY A 180 2.62 -16.51 13.62
C GLY A 180 3.31 -17.39 12.57
N LYS A 181 3.10 -17.13 11.28
CA LYS A 181 3.78 -17.85 10.19
C LYS A 181 5.11 -17.16 9.85
N VAL A 182 6.14 -17.93 9.52
CA VAL A 182 7.41 -17.36 9.07
C VAL A 182 7.18 -16.58 7.76
N MET A 183 7.44 -15.28 7.81
CA MET A 183 7.36 -14.34 6.69
C MET A 183 8.74 -14.07 6.10
N GLU A 184 9.75 -13.85 6.95
CA GLU A 184 11.15 -13.67 6.56
C GLU A 184 12.06 -14.48 7.48
N LYS A 185 13.28 -14.75 7.00
CA LYS A 185 14.30 -15.51 7.74
C LYS A 185 15.41 -14.60 8.23
N ALA A 186 16.22 -15.11 9.16
CA ALA A 186 17.43 -14.44 9.62
C ALA A 186 18.30 -13.98 8.43
N GLY A 187 18.80 -12.75 8.53
CA GLY A 187 19.58 -12.06 7.49
C GLY A 187 18.73 -11.30 6.47
N ALA A 188 17.41 -11.45 6.45
CA ALA A 188 16.55 -10.66 5.57
C ALA A 188 16.57 -9.17 5.96
N VAL A 189 16.59 -8.29 4.96
CA VAL A 189 16.54 -6.83 5.15
C VAL A 189 15.22 -6.31 4.59
N ARG A 190 14.55 -5.42 5.33
CA ARG A 190 13.26 -4.86 4.92
C ARG A 190 13.40 -4.12 3.60
N ASP A 191 12.56 -4.49 2.64
CA ASP A 191 12.46 -3.76 1.39
C ASP A 191 12.10 -2.30 1.62
N GLY A 192 12.81 -1.40 0.93
CA GLY A 192 12.60 0.03 1.02
C GLY A 192 13.20 0.69 2.27
N GLY A 193 13.85 -0.09 3.14
CA GLY A 193 14.61 0.46 4.27
C GLY A 193 13.79 0.71 5.53
N SER A 194 14.30 1.62 6.38
CA SER A 194 13.70 2.00 7.66
C SER A 194 12.37 2.72 7.49
N TYR A 195 11.64 2.90 8.58
CA TYR A 195 10.44 3.73 8.62
C TYR A 195 10.72 5.15 8.10
N GLU A 196 11.80 5.78 8.56
CA GLU A 196 12.23 7.12 8.18
C GLU A 196 12.57 7.21 6.69
N GLU A 197 13.28 6.23 6.14
CA GLU A 197 13.61 6.19 4.70
C GLU A 197 12.34 6.06 3.84
N ARG A 198 11.42 5.20 4.26
CA ARG A 198 10.14 4.98 3.56
C ARG A 198 9.23 6.20 3.65
N MET A 199 9.05 6.76 4.84
CA MET A 199 8.22 7.95 5.04
C MET A 199 8.85 9.22 4.45
N GLY A 200 10.18 9.31 4.43
CA GLY A 200 10.90 10.41 3.79
C GLY A 200 10.87 10.37 2.25
N SER A 201 10.45 9.24 1.67
CA SER A 201 10.38 9.03 0.23
C SER A 201 8.94 8.94 -0.29
N VAL A 202 7.98 9.62 0.36
CA VAL A 202 6.58 9.66 -0.12
C VAL A 202 6.46 10.66 -1.27
N ALA A 203 6.04 10.17 -2.44
CA ALA A 203 5.86 10.96 -3.66
C ALA A 203 4.45 11.51 -3.81
N CYS A 204 3.45 10.79 -3.29
CA CYS A 204 2.06 11.22 -3.32
C CYS A 204 1.26 10.57 -2.19
N TRP A 205 0.21 11.26 -1.76
CA TRP A 205 -0.74 10.76 -0.78
C TRP A 205 -2.08 10.46 -1.45
N ASN A 206 -2.73 9.39 -1.00
CA ASN A 206 -4.11 9.15 -1.38
C ASN A 206 -4.99 10.34 -0.97
N SER A 207 -5.67 10.93 -1.95
CA SER A 207 -6.62 12.03 -1.77
C SER A 207 -7.82 11.86 -2.69
N VAL A 208 -8.91 12.55 -2.35
CA VAL A 208 -10.03 12.74 -3.26
C VAL A 208 -9.69 13.93 -4.15
N MET A 209 -9.53 13.69 -5.44
CA MET A 209 -9.22 14.73 -6.42
C MET A 209 -10.41 15.67 -6.63
N ASP A 210 -10.14 16.93 -6.98
CA ASP A 210 -11.16 17.87 -7.41
C ASP A 210 -11.92 17.33 -8.65
N GLU A 211 -11.19 16.68 -9.55
CA GLU A 211 -11.70 16.08 -10.78
C GLU A 211 -12.14 14.61 -10.63
N ASN A 212 -12.46 14.16 -9.41
CA ASN A 212 -12.72 12.75 -9.11
C ASN A 212 -13.82 12.11 -9.99
N LYS A 213 -14.88 12.84 -10.34
CA LYS A 213 -15.93 12.31 -11.25
C LYS A 213 -15.40 12.04 -12.65
N HIS A 214 -14.59 12.96 -13.18
CA HIS A 214 -13.95 12.81 -14.49
C HIS A 214 -12.97 11.63 -14.43
N MET A 215 -12.12 11.58 -13.40
CA MET A 215 -11.17 10.48 -13.18
C MET A 215 -11.84 9.11 -13.14
N ILE A 216 -12.93 8.93 -12.38
CA ILE A 216 -13.64 7.65 -12.30
C ILE A 216 -14.15 7.21 -13.67
N ARG A 217 -14.71 8.14 -14.46
CA ARG A 217 -15.19 7.83 -15.81
C ARG A 217 -14.05 7.35 -16.71
N LYS A 218 -12.94 8.08 -16.74
CA LYS A 218 -11.77 7.74 -17.55
C LYS A 218 -11.10 6.43 -17.11
N TRP A 219 -11.03 6.17 -15.80
CA TRP A 219 -10.55 4.90 -15.28
C TRP A 219 -11.41 3.72 -15.75
N ASN A 220 -12.74 3.89 -15.75
CA ASN A 220 -13.64 2.85 -16.26
C ASN A 220 -13.46 2.61 -17.77
N GLU A 221 -13.18 3.66 -18.56
CA GLU A 221 -12.80 3.50 -19.98
C GLU A 221 -11.54 2.63 -20.12
N PHE A 222 -10.51 2.88 -19.31
CA PHE A 222 -9.30 2.05 -19.28
C PHE A 222 -9.59 0.59 -18.91
N VAL A 223 -10.40 0.35 -17.89
CA VAL A 223 -10.75 -1.02 -17.46
C VAL A 223 -11.58 -1.74 -18.52
N ALA A 224 -12.38 -1.03 -19.32
CA ALA A 224 -13.23 -1.59 -20.36
C ALA A 224 -12.55 -1.80 -21.73
N ALA A 225 -11.48 -1.05 -22.04
CA ALA A 225 -10.78 -1.07 -23.34
C ALA A 225 -10.25 -2.45 -23.75
#